data_AF-A0A5B1LFH1-F1
#
_entry.id   AF-A0A5B1LFH1-F1
#
_cell.length_a   1.000
_cell.length_b   1.000
_cell.length_c   1.000
_cell.angle_alpha   90.00
_cell.angle_beta   90.00
_cell.angle_gamma   90.00
#
_symmetry.space_group_name_H-M   'P 1'
#
loop_
_entity.id
_entity.type
_entity.pdbx_description
1 polymer ?
#
loop_
_entity_poly.entity_id
_entity_poly.type
_entity_poly.pdbx_seq_one_letter_code
_entity_poly.pdbx_strand_id
1 'polypeptide(L)'
;MARSFSARIGLGIAASAALALGALAGVSPPANADAAAYYLVSDASIEESDSGKTTMNFVVSRMGDINSVAGSVRFTTVNDDPGDEFSALSPGDFVARTNYKVKFAVGQSLAVVSVKVKGDILAEYDENFSVQLHDQVEGELIDPFGVGTIVNNDPGEPPVYTVSSGLGPEGDSGTSKMAFTITRNGSTTVAGSVRYFTEGLVGFATAGEDFVNKKPTKVSFPKGVTSKTVYVVIKGDEDFEDDEYFQIDLSDPVNGSIDPFDYQYGLIQNDD
;
A
#
# COMPACT_ATOMS: atom_id res chain seq x y z
N MET A 1 24.77 4.60 -5.36
CA MET A 1 24.09 5.29 -6.47
C MET A 1 22.94 6.08 -5.87
N ALA A 2 23.11 7.39 -5.68
CA ALA A 2 22.05 8.23 -5.13
C ALA A 2 21.01 8.49 -6.24
N ARG A 3 19.79 7.98 -6.07
CA ARG A 3 18.66 8.37 -6.91
C ARG A 3 18.21 9.74 -6.46
N SER A 4 18.43 10.76 -7.29
CA SER A 4 17.86 12.09 -7.08
C SER A 4 16.36 12.01 -7.33
N PHE A 5 15.57 11.97 -6.26
CA PHE A 5 14.15 12.28 -6.34
C PHE A 5 14.04 13.81 -6.40
N SER A 6 13.64 14.34 -7.55
CA SER A 6 13.11 15.71 -7.59
C SER A 6 11.74 15.68 -6.94
N ALA A 7 11.64 16.19 -5.71
CA ALA A 7 10.36 16.43 -5.07
C ALA A 7 9.59 17.48 -5.90
N ARG A 8 8.58 17.04 -6.65
CA ARG A 8 7.57 17.93 -7.24
C ARG A 8 6.38 17.95 -6.29
N ILE A 9 6.16 19.09 -5.65
CA ILE A 9 4.97 19.34 -4.82
C ILE A 9 3.79 19.40 -5.79
N GLY A 10 2.99 18.33 -5.82
CA GLY A 10 1.71 18.31 -6.51
C GLY A 10 0.76 19.28 -5.84
N LEU A 11 0.47 20.41 -6.50
CA LEU A 11 -0.61 21.28 -6.07
C LEU A 11 -1.93 20.59 -6.45
N GLY A 12 -2.50 19.85 -5.49
CA GLY A 12 -3.79 19.19 -5.66
C GLY A 12 -4.88 20.20 -5.98
N ILE A 13 -5.45 20.10 -7.19
CA ILE A 13 -6.68 20.80 -7.55
C ILE A 13 -7.69 19.72 -7.89
N ALA A 14 -8.73 19.60 -7.07
CA ALA A 14 -9.85 18.69 -7.30
C ALA A 14 -10.46 18.97 -8.69
N ALA A 15 -10.31 18.02 -9.61
CA ALA A 15 -10.85 18.15 -10.96
C ALA A 15 -12.33 17.76 -10.97
N SER A 16 -13.21 18.71 -10.62
CA SER A 16 -14.57 18.70 -11.13
C SER A 16 -14.54 19.18 -12.58
N ALA A 17 -14.84 18.28 -13.53
CA ALA A 17 -15.20 18.54 -14.93
C ALA A 17 -14.71 19.87 -15.54
N ALA A 18 -13.40 20.08 -15.61
CA ALA A 18 -12.77 21.09 -16.44
C ALA A 18 -11.47 20.49 -16.98
N LEU A 19 -11.19 20.72 -18.27
CA LEU A 19 -9.87 20.54 -18.84
C LEU A 19 -8.88 21.38 -18.02
N ALA A 20 -8.30 20.81 -16.97
CA ALA A 20 -7.14 21.39 -16.33
C ALA A 20 -5.98 21.16 -17.31
N LEU A 21 -5.67 22.18 -18.12
CA LEU A 21 -4.34 22.29 -18.70
C LEU A 21 -3.39 22.38 -17.50
N GLY A 22 -2.86 21.24 -17.07
CA GLY A 22 -1.77 21.20 -16.10
C GLY A 22 -0.67 22.11 -16.63
N ALA A 23 -0.39 23.18 -15.89
CA ALA A 23 0.74 24.03 -16.18
C ALA A 23 1.99 23.16 -16.08
N LEU A 24 2.65 22.91 -17.22
CA LEU A 24 4.02 22.43 -17.29
C LEU A 24 4.93 23.50 -16.66
N ALA A 25 4.98 23.56 -15.34
CA ALA A 25 5.94 24.41 -14.64
C ALA A 25 7.31 23.74 -14.71
N GLY A 26 8.14 24.12 -15.68
CA GLY A 26 9.59 23.99 -15.52
C GLY A 26 10.43 23.55 -16.72
N VAL A 27 9.84 23.20 -17.89
CA VAL A 27 10.66 22.87 -19.07
C VAL A 27 10.52 23.98 -20.09
N SER A 28 11.51 24.88 -20.13
CA SER A 28 11.65 25.84 -21.23
C SER A 28 11.79 25.04 -22.53
N PRO A 29 10.92 25.23 -23.54
CA PRO A 29 11.11 24.57 -24.83
C PRO A 29 12.46 25.00 -25.42
N PRO A 30 13.16 24.13 -26.17
CA PRO A 30 14.32 24.56 -26.94
C PRO A 30 13.92 25.74 -27.85
N ALA A 31 14.74 26.79 -27.85
CA ALA A 31 14.41 28.12 -28.38
C ALA A 31 14.29 28.22 -29.92
N ASN A 32 13.95 27.14 -30.63
CA ASN A 32 13.87 27.13 -32.08
C ASN A 32 12.60 26.39 -32.56
N ALA A 33 11.83 27.03 -33.44
CA ALA A 33 10.67 26.46 -34.12
C ALA A 33 11.02 25.34 -35.14
N ASP A 34 12.31 25.01 -35.27
CA ASP A 34 12.89 23.88 -36.03
C ASP A 34 13.33 22.70 -35.13
N ALA A 35 12.90 22.66 -33.87
CA ALA A 35 13.27 21.58 -32.95
C ALA A 35 12.51 20.29 -33.27
N ALA A 36 13.24 19.16 -33.28
CA ALA A 36 12.66 17.83 -33.43
C ALA A 36 11.49 17.59 -32.46
N ALA A 37 10.51 16.79 -32.88
CA ALA A 37 9.37 16.49 -32.02
C ALA A 37 9.81 15.82 -30.71
N TYR A 38 9.10 16.07 -29.62
CA TYR A 38 9.37 15.42 -28.33
C TYR A 38 8.10 15.16 -27.53
N TYR A 39 8.17 14.16 -26.64
CA TYR A 39 7.09 13.71 -25.79
C TYR A 39 7.36 13.97 -24.31
N LEU A 40 6.27 14.24 -23.60
CA LEU A 40 6.23 14.36 -22.16
C LEU A 40 4.87 13.89 -21.63
N VAL A 41 4.84 13.48 -20.37
CA VAL A 41 3.61 13.10 -19.66
C VAL A 41 3.43 13.97 -18.42
N SER A 42 2.19 14.36 -18.12
CA SER A 42 1.87 15.09 -16.90
C SER A 42 1.84 14.17 -15.68
N ASP A 43 1.98 14.75 -14.50
CA ASP A 43 1.44 14.16 -13.28
C ASP A 43 -0.09 14.24 -13.30
N ALA A 44 -0.75 13.46 -12.44
CA ALA A 44 -2.19 13.52 -12.23
C ALA A 44 -2.53 13.21 -10.77
N SER A 45 -3.60 13.81 -10.26
CA SER A 45 -4.16 13.43 -8.97
C SER A 45 -5.67 13.30 -9.06
N ILE A 46 -6.24 12.42 -8.24
CA ILE A 46 -7.68 12.29 -8.10
C ILE A 46 -8.01 11.87 -6.68
N GLU A 47 -9.08 12.44 -6.13
CA GLU A 47 -9.73 11.90 -4.94
C GLU A 47 -10.47 10.63 -5.36
N GLU A 48 -10.31 9.55 -4.59
CA GLU A 48 -11.01 8.31 -4.88
C GLU A 48 -12.52 8.42 -4.61
N SER A 49 -13.25 7.32 -4.71
CA SER A 49 -14.69 7.30 -4.47
C SER A 49 -15.08 6.16 -3.57
N ASP A 50 -16.17 6.28 -2.82
CA ASP A 50 -16.66 5.24 -1.92
C ASP A 50 -17.00 3.88 -2.60
N SER A 51 -17.10 3.85 -3.93
CA SER A 51 -17.33 2.61 -4.67
C SER A 51 -17.01 2.70 -6.16
N GLY A 52 -16.77 1.56 -6.79
CA GLY A 52 -16.64 1.47 -8.23
C GLY A 52 -15.30 1.99 -8.70
N LYS A 53 -15.29 2.81 -9.77
CA LYS A 53 -14.05 3.33 -10.36
C LYS A 53 -14.19 4.78 -10.80
N THR A 54 -13.28 5.64 -10.35
CA THR A 54 -13.08 6.99 -10.88
C THR A 54 -12.05 6.98 -12.01
N THR A 55 -11.89 8.12 -12.69
CA THR A 55 -11.02 8.22 -13.87
C THR A 55 -9.97 9.30 -13.67
N MET A 56 -8.74 8.88 -13.41
CA MET A 56 -7.56 9.74 -13.42
C MET A 56 -7.07 9.89 -14.87
N ASN A 57 -6.78 11.13 -15.29
CA ASN A 57 -6.38 11.43 -16.66
C ASN A 57 -4.96 11.97 -16.70
N PHE A 58 -4.08 11.28 -17.42
CA PHE A 58 -2.74 11.73 -17.76
C PHE A 58 -2.76 12.43 -19.11
N VAL A 59 -2.13 13.59 -19.21
CA VAL A 59 -1.97 14.31 -20.47
C VAL A 59 -0.60 13.96 -21.06
N VAL A 60 -0.61 13.28 -22.19
CA VAL A 60 0.59 13.06 -22.99
C VAL A 60 0.67 14.17 -24.02
N SER A 61 1.77 14.93 -23.99
CA SER A 61 1.99 16.02 -24.94
C SER A 61 3.06 15.64 -25.95
N ARG A 62 2.85 16.00 -27.21
CA ARG A 62 3.83 15.98 -28.28
C ARG A 62 4.06 17.42 -28.73
N MET A 63 5.31 17.89 -28.67
CA MET A 63 5.71 19.27 -28.95
C MET A 63 6.87 19.29 -29.96
N GLY A 64 7.37 20.47 -30.33
CA GLY A 64 8.37 20.63 -31.40
C GLY A 64 7.74 20.57 -32.81
N ASP A 65 8.45 19.98 -33.78
CA ASP A 65 7.92 19.79 -35.14
C ASP A 65 6.86 18.66 -35.20
N ILE A 66 5.63 19.01 -34.86
CA ILE A 66 4.49 18.09 -34.92
C ILE A 66 3.72 18.16 -36.24
N ASN A 67 4.02 19.12 -37.12
CA ASN A 67 3.27 19.39 -38.34
C ASN A 67 3.82 18.65 -39.57
N SER A 68 5.03 18.12 -39.50
CA SER A 68 5.65 17.37 -40.62
C SER A 68 5.19 15.91 -40.68
N VAL A 69 5.12 15.22 -39.54
CA VAL A 69 4.84 13.78 -39.48
C VAL A 69 3.97 13.42 -38.27
N ALA A 70 3.15 12.36 -38.41
CA ALA A 70 2.45 11.73 -37.30
C ALA A 70 3.44 11.03 -36.36
N GLY A 71 3.05 10.81 -35.11
CA GLY A 71 3.90 10.20 -34.09
C GLY A 71 3.15 9.26 -33.16
N SER A 72 3.88 8.48 -32.37
CA SER A 72 3.29 7.69 -31.29
C SER A 72 4.26 7.43 -30.15
N VAL A 73 3.72 7.11 -28.98
CA VAL A 73 4.48 6.66 -27.82
C VAL A 73 3.69 5.56 -27.09
N ARG A 74 4.36 4.72 -26.31
CA ARG A 74 3.74 3.76 -25.40
C ARG A 74 3.64 4.34 -24.01
N PHE A 75 2.54 4.04 -23.34
CA PHE A 75 2.26 4.43 -21.96
C PHE A 75 2.09 3.17 -21.12
N THR A 76 2.80 3.11 -20.00
CA THR A 76 2.72 2.01 -19.02
C THR A 76 2.62 2.58 -17.61
N THR A 77 1.68 2.09 -16.81
CA THR A 77 1.64 2.33 -15.36
C THR A 77 2.61 1.38 -14.66
N VAL A 78 3.26 1.85 -13.62
CA VAL A 78 4.24 1.11 -12.82
C VAL A 78 3.82 1.25 -11.36
N ASN A 79 3.64 0.11 -10.68
CA ASN A 79 3.45 0.11 -9.23
C ASN A 79 4.71 0.70 -8.57
N ASP A 80 4.54 1.48 -7.50
CA ASP A 80 5.68 1.93 -6.68
C ASP A 80 6.16 0.79 -5.77
N ASP A 81 6.61 1.05 -4.52
CA ASP A 81 7.16 0.02 -3.64
C ASP A 81 6.05 -0.81 -2.98
N PRO A 82 5.89 -2.12 -3.27
CA PRO A 82 4.81 -2.92 -2.69
C PRO A 82 4.88 -3.11 -1.17
N GLY A 83 5.98 -2.72 -0.52
CA GLY A 83 6.13 -2.74 0.93
C GLY A 83 5.85 -1.40 1.61
N ASP A 84 5.52 -0.35 0.85
CA ASP A 84 5.27 1.00 1.35
C ASP A 84 3.77 1.31 1.40
N GLU A 85 3.29 1.78 2.54
CA GLU A 85 1.88 2.12 2.80
C GLU A 85 1.41 3.39 2.04
N PHE A 86 2.32 4.10 1.39
CA PHE A 86 2.04 5.23 0.48
C PHE A 86 2.06 4.83 -1.00
N SER A 87 2.11 3.53 -1.32
CA SER A 87 2.18 3.03 -2.70
C SER A 87 0.86 2.42 -3.16
N ALA A 88 0.33 2.96 -4.24
CA ALA A 88 -0.81 2.38 -4.95
C ALA A 88 -0.35 1.20 -5.82
N LEU A 89 -1.05 0.08 -5.74
CA LEU A 89 -0.74 -1.19 -6.39
C LEU A 89 -1.91 -1.68 -7.25
N SER A 90 -1.67 -1.91 -8.54
CA SER A 90 -2.64 -2.62 -9.38
C SER A 90 -2.62 -4.14 -9.09
N PRO A 91 -3.79 -4.83 -9.05
CA PRO A 91 -5.13 -4.32 -9.38
C PRO A 91 -5.92 -3.81 -8.16
N GLY A 92 -5.27 -3.63 -7.00
CA GLY A 92 -5.88 -3.14 -5.75
C GLY A 92 -6.49 -1.77 -5.95
N ASP A 93 -5.68 -0.78 -6.29
CA ASP A 93 -6.05 0.64 -6.16
C ASP A 93 -6.32 1.27 -7.52
N PHE A 94 -5.70 0.73 -8.58
CA PHE A 94 -5.95 1.15 -9.95
C PHE A 94 -5.88 0.00 -10.95
N VAL A 95 -6.41 0.24 -12.15
CA VAL A 95 -6.31 -0.70 -13.28
C VAL A 95 -5.09 -0.36 -14.10
N ALA A 96 -4.09 -1.22 -14.08
CA ALA A 96 -2.86 -1.03 -14.86
C ALA A 96 -3.10 -0.84 -16.36
N ARG A 97 -2.29 0.03 -16.97
CA ARG A 97 -2.12 0.14 -18.41
C ARG A 97 -0.75 -0.41 -18.78
N THR A 98 -0.70 -1.35 -19.71
CA THR A 98 0.57 -1.94 -20.18
C THR A 98 0.72 -1.69 -21.68
N ASN A 99 1.82 -1.07 -22.10
CA ASN A 99 2.17 -0.82 -23.51
C ASN A 99 1.05 -0.13 -24.32
N TYR A 100 0.27 0.74 -23.68
CA TYR A 100 -0.87 1.41 -24.30
C TYR A 100 -0.37 2.37 -25.40
N LYS A 101 -0.83 2.19 -26.65
CA LYS A 101 -0.37 3.04 -27.76
C LYS A 101 -1.10 4.39 -27.75
N VAL A 102 -0.35 5.46 -27.55
CA VAL A 102 -0.81 6.83 -27.75
C VAL A 102 -0.41 7.27 -29.15
N LYS A 103 -1.37 7.66 -29.98
CA LYS A 103 -1.12 8.11 -31.37
C LYS A 103 -1.38 9.61 -31.46
N PHE A 104 -0.51 10.28 -32.19
CA PHE A 104 -0.65 11.69 -32.55
C PHE A 104 -0.75 11.79 -34.07
N ALA A 105 -1.87 12.33 -34.56
CA ALA A 105 -1.96 12.75 -35.95
C ALA A 105 -1.00 13.93 -36.23
N VAL A 106 -0.76 14.22 -37.50
CA VAL A 106 -0.04 15.44 -37.90
C VAL A 106 -0.73 16.66 -37.30
N GLY A 107 0.03 17.52 -36.63
CA GLY A 107 -0.43 18.72 -35.95
C GLY A 107 -1.10 18.49 -34.59
N GLN A 108 -1.30 17.23 -34.16
CA GLN A 108 -1.87 16.94 -32.84
C GLN A 108 -0.79 17.09 -31.77
N SER A 109 -1.05 17.94 -30.78
CA SER A 109 -0.12 18.20 -29.67
C SER A 109 -0.49 17.50 -28.36
N LEU A 110 -1.74 17.07 -28.19
CA LEU A 110 -2.23 16.49 -26.93
C LEU A 110 -2.98 15.19 -27.16
N ALA A 111 -2.79 14.24 -26.24
CA ALA A 111 -3.60 13.04 -26.09
C ALA A 111 -3.82 12.75 -24.60
N VAL A 112 -5.00 12.24 -24.26
CA VAL A 112 -5.34 11.89 -22.87
C VAL A 112 -5.31 10.37 -22.72
N VAL A 113 -4.61 9.89 -21.69
CA VAL A 113 -4.63 8.48 -21.27
C VAL A 113 -5.35 8.40 -19.93
N SER A 114 -6.46 7.66 -19.90
CA SER A 114 -7.25 7.47 -18.68
C SER A 114 -6.82 6.21 -17.93
N VAL A 115 -6.49 6.36 -16.65
CA VAL A 115 -6.30 5.27 -15.68
C VAL A 115 -7.55 5.20 -14.80
N LYS A 116 -8.05 3.99 -14.56
CA LYS A 116 -9.20 3.80 -13.66
C LYS A 116 -8.67 3.56 -12.26
N VAL A 117 -9.04 4.43 -11.32
CA VAL A 117 -8.79 4.26 -9.89
C VAL A 117 -9.99 3.51 -9.32
N LYS A 118 -9.75 2.43 -8.59
CA LYS A 118 -10.79 1.69 -7.88
C LYS A 118 -10.99 2.45 -6.58
N GLY A 119 -12.25 2.71 -6.25
CA GLY A 119 -12.56 3.34 -4.99
C GLY A 119 -13.29 2.37 -4.07
N ASP A 120 -13.06 2.50 -2.77
CA ASP A 120 -13.82 1.82 -1.75
C ASP A 120 -13.98 2.66 -0.48
N ILE A 121 -14.17 2.04 0.68
CA ILE A 121 -14.55 2.73 1.94
C ILE A 121 -13.53 2.48 3.06
N LEU A 122 -12.37 1.92 2.72
CA LEU A 122 -11.28 1.63 3.62
C LEU A 122 -10.44 2.89 3.77
N ALA A 123 -10.25 3.35 5.02
CA ALA A 123 -9.29 4.42 5.26
C ALA A 123 -7.87 3.96 4.91
N GLU A 124 -7.25 4.66 3.96
CA GLU A 124 -5.88 4.46 3.47
C GLU A 124 -5.11 5.78 3.56
N TYR A 125 -3.81 5.75 3.27
CA TYR A 125 -3.07 7.01 3.09
C TYR A 125 -3.32 7.56 1.68
N ASP A 126 -2.87 8.79 1.42
CA ASP A 126 -2.72 9.23 0.03
C ASP A 126 -1.60 8.39 -0.60
N GLU A 127 -1.90 7.76 -1.74
CA GLU A 127 -1.03 6.78 -2.37
C GLU A 127 -0.53 7.25 -3.74
N ASN A 128 0.64 6.76 -4.16
CA ASN A 128 1.21 7.07 -5.46
C ASN A 128 1.50 5.83 -6.31
N PHE A 129 1.38 6.00 -7.63
CA PHE A 129 1.97 5.10 -8.61
C PHE A 129 2.65 5.91 -9.71
N SER A 130 3.57 5.28 -10.43
CA SER A 130 4.31 5.93 -11.51
C SER A 130 3.71 5.62 -12.89
N VAL A 131 3.94 6.51 -13.87
CA VAL A 131 3.68 6.25 -15.29
C VAL A 131 4.94 6.49 -16.10
N GLN A 132 5.12 5.70 -17.16
CA GLN A 132 6.27 5.77 -18.03
C GLN A 132 5.86 5.80 -19.51
N LEU A 133 6.45 6.74 -20.25
CA LEU A 133 6.49 6.76 -21.68
C LEU A 133 7.70 5.99 -22.22
N HIS A 134 7.50 5.17 -23.25
CA HIS A 134 8.57 4.43 -23.92
C HIS A 134 8.21 4.13 -25.38
N ASP A 135 9.14 3.51 -26.14
CA ASP A 135 8.97 3.13 -27.55
C ASP A 135 8.38 4.25 -28.42
N GLN A 136 8.98 5.43 -28.31
CA GLN A 136 8.57 6.61 -29.06
C GLN A 136 8.88 6.47 -30.56
N VAL A 137 8.03 7.08 -31.38
CA VAL A 137 8.13 7.13 -32.84
C VAL A 137 8.00 8.58 -33.27
N GLU A 138 8.90 9.04 -34.12
CA GLU A 138 8.95 10.42 -34.62
C GLU A 138 8.92 11.46 -33.48
N GLY A 139 9.88 11.32 -32.57
CA GLY A 139 10.20 12.28 -31.51
C GLY A 139 11.09 11.69 -30.42
N GLU A 140 11.60 12.53 -29.52
CA GLU A 140 12.40 12.14 -28.36
C GLU A 140 11.58 12.11 -27.07
N LEU A 141 12.08 11.43 -26.03
CA LEU A 141 11.49 11.44 -24.68
C LEU A 141 12.26 12.44 -23.81
N ILE A 142 11.60 13.52 -23.39
CA ILE A 142 12.23 14.57 -22.56
C ILE A 142 11.79 14.47 -21.10
N ASP A 143 10.50 14.28 -20.86
CA ASP A 143 9.94 14.02 -19.52
C ASP A 143 9.03 12.78 -19.59
N PRO A 144 9.61 11.57 -19.70
CA PRO A 144 8.83 10.34 -19.91
C PRO A 144 8.22 9.78 -18.63
N PHE A 145 8.39 10.42 -17.48
CA PHE A 145 7.87 9.93 -16.21
C PHE A 145 6.82 10.89 -15.67
N GLY A 146 5.76 10.34 -15.07
CA GLY A 146 4.77 11.11 -14.33
C GLY A 146 4.33 10.34 -13.10
N VAL A 147 3.76 11.03 -12.13
CA VAL A 147 3.20 10.47 -10.89
C VAL A 147 1.68 10.56 -10.93
N GLY A 148 1.02 9.48 -10.56
CA GLY A 148 -0.41 9.42 -10.26
C GLY A 148 -0.63 9.38 -8.76
N THR A 149 -1.27 10.39 -8.19
CA THR A 149 -1.63 10.44 -6.77
C THR A 149 -3.11 10.13 -6.57
N ILE A 150 -3.41 9.08 -5.81
CA ILE A 150 -4.76 8.75 -5.35
C ILE A 150 -4.92 9.36 -3.96
N VAL A 151 -5.86 10.29 -3.83
CA VAL A 151 -6.14 10.97 -2.56
C VAL A 151 -7.28 10.22 -1.87
N ASN A 152 -7.03 9.77 -0.65
CA ASN A 152 -8.01 9.05 0.14
C ASN A 152 -9.13 10.01 0.59
N ASN A 153 -10.39 9.59 0.42
CA ASN A 153 -11.57 10.35 0.86
C ASN A 153 -12.29 9.74 2.07
N ASP A 154 -11.78 8.64 2.60
CA ASP A 154 -12.37 7.93 3.73
C ASP A 154 -11.92 8.47 5.09
N PRO A 155 -12.86 8.65 6.04
CA PRO A 155 -12.56 9.26 7.32
C PRO A 155 -11.83 8.30 8.28
N GLY A 156 -10.82 8.85 8.96
CA GLY A 156 -10.06 8.20 10.03
C GLY A 156 -8.68 7.75 9.58
N GLU A 157 -7.85 7.35 10.54
CA GLU A 157 -6.53 6.79 10.24
C GLU A 157 -6.64 5.36 9.68
N PRO A 158 -5.70 4.91 8.84
CA PRO A 158 -5.68 3.54 8.35
C PRO A 158 -5.68 2.50 9.48
N PRO A 159 -6.36 1.35 9.32
CA PRO A 159 -6.45 0.39 10.42
C PRO A 159 -5.12 -0.34 10.65
N VAL A 160 -4.67 -0.39 11.91
CA VAL A 160 -3.45 -1.10 12.31
C VAL A 160 -3.78 -2.13 13.40
N TYR A 161 -3.30 -3.37 13.21
CA TYR A 161 -3.45 -4.46 14.17
C TYR A 161 -2.22 -4.57 15.07
N THR A 162 -2.46 -4.73 16.38
CA THR A 162 -1.45 -5.08 17.38
C THR A 162 -1.94 -6.21 18.28
N VAL A 163 -1.05 -6.88 18.99
CA VAL A 163 -1.34 -7.86 20.04
C VAL A 163 -0.69 -7.43 21.36
N SER A 164 -1.25 -7.84 22.49
CA SER A 164 -0.62 -7.60 23.80
C SER A 164 0.40 -8.68 24.12
N SER A 165 1.31 -8.41 25.07
CA SER A 165 2.00 -9.51 25.76
C SER A 165 1.03 -10.29 26.65
N GLY A 166 1.44 -11.49 27.06
CA GLY A 166 0.71 -12.35 28.00
C GLY A 166 1.57 -12.73 29.20
N LEU A 167 0.92 -13.01 30.32
CA LEU A 167 1.53 -13.51 31.55
C LEU A 167 0.62 -14.56 32.18
N GLY A 168 1.18 -15.66 32.66
CA GLY A 168 0.44 -16.68 33.38
C GLY A 168 1.34 -17.69 34.06
N PRO A 169 0.86 -18.34 35.13
CA PRO A 169 1.58 -19.44 35.75
C PRO A 169 1.55 -20.68 34.85
N GLU A 170 2.59 -21.49 34.98
CA GLU A 170 2.69 -22.84 34.43
C GLU A 170 1.67 -23.78 35.08
N GLY A 171 1.78 -23.96 36.39
CA GLY A 171 0.99 -24.89 37.19
C GLY A 171 1.63 -26.28 37.27
N ASP A 172 1.47 -26.96 38.40
CA ASP A 172 2.07 -28.30 38.62
C ASP A 172 1.47 -29.41 37.72
N SER A 173 0.33 -29.16 37.08
CA SER A 173 -0.33 -30.14 36.21
C SER A 173 -1.44 -29.56 35.32
N GLY A 174 -1.74 -30.28 34.23
CA GLY A 174 -2.91 -30.02 33.40
C GLY A 174 -2.69 -28.87 32.43
N THR A 175 -3.68 -27.98 32.26
CA THR A 175 -3.55 -26.85 31.34
C THR A 175 -4.26 -25.60 31.82
N SER A 176 -3.63 -24.45 31.63
CA SER A 176 -4.21 -23.13 31.86
C SER A 176 -4.38 -22.35 30.55
N LYS A 177 -5.04 -21.18 30.59
CA LYS A 177 -5.22 -20.31 29.42
C LYS A 177 -4.57 -18.96 29.67
N MET A 178 -3.52 -18.68 28.93
CA MET A 178 -2.93 -17.34 28.86
C MET A 178 -3.72 -16.49 27.85
N ALA A 179 -4.11 -15.29 28.26
CA ALA A 179 -4.93 -14.38 27.46
C ALA A 179 -4.06 -13.34 26.75
N PHE A 180 -4.36 -13.09 25.48
CA PHE A 180 -3.75 -12.07 24.65
C PHE A 180 -4.84 -11.21 24.03
N THR A 181 -4.66 -9.89 24.00
CA THR A 181 -5.63 -8.98 23.39
C THR A 181 -5.08 -8.46 22.06
N ILE A 182 -5.75 -8.85 20.97
CA ILE A 182 -5.50 -8.26 19.66
C ILE A 182 -6.34 -6.99 19.56
N THR A 183 -5.70 -5.86 19.27
CA THR A 183 -6.32 -4.55 19.12
C THR A 183 -6.25 -4.11 17.67
N ARG A 184 -7.33 -3.50 17.18
CA ARG A 184 -7.42 -2.82 15.89
C ARG A 184 -7.57 -1.32 16.16
N ASN A 185 -6.53 -0.57 15.87
CA ASN A 185 -6.51 0.89 15.93
C ASN A 185 -6.95 1.49 14.59
N GLY A 186 -7.17 2.79 14.54
CA GLY A 186 -7.60 3.50 13.33
C GLY A 186 -9.08 3.28 13.01
N SER A 187 -9.42 3.37 11.73
CA SER A 187 -10.79 3.27 11.24
C SER A 187 -11.38 1.87 11.42
N THR A 188 -12.66 1.80 11.77
CA THR A 188 -13.41 0.55 11.93
C THR A 188 -14.67 0.51 11.08
N THR A 189 -14.78 1.40 10.09
CA THR A 189 -15.92 1.52 9.17
C THR A 189 -16.11 0.27 8.32
N VAL A 190 -15.01 -0.40 7.96
CA VAL A 190 -14.96 -1.66 7.20
C VAL A 190 -14.57 -2.81 8.12
N ALA A 191 -15.18 -3.99 7.94
CA ALA A 191 -14.73 -5.20 8.63
C ALA A 191 -13.33 -5.61 8.17
N GLY A 192 -12.53 -6.19 9.06
CA GLY A 192 -11.19 -6.68 8.75
C GLY A 192 -10.86 -7.97 9.50
N SER A 193 -9.66 -8.48 9.29
CA SER A 193 -9.18 -9.63 10.04
C SER A 193 -7.66 -9.68 10.07
N VAL A 194 -7.13 -10.37 11.07
CA VAL A 194 -5.71 -10.72 11.15
C VAL A 194 -5.60 -12.18 11.56
N ARG A 195 -4.48 -12.84 11.32
CA ARG A 195 -4.17 -14.14 11.92
C ARG A 195 -3.21 -13.98 13.07
N TYR A 196 -3.34 -14.83 14.09
CA TYR A 196 -2.35 -14.94 15.15
C TYR A 196 -1.76 -16.34 15.20
N PHE A 197 -0.51 -16.44 15.61
CA PHE A 197 0.22 -17.70 15.79
C PHE A 197 1.23 -17.58 16.93
N THR A 198 1.77 -18.72 17.36
CA THR A 198 2.82 -18.76 18.38
C THR A 198 4.04 -19.53 17.88
N GLU A 199 5.22 -19.15 18.37
CA GLU A 199 6.48 -19.82 18.09
C GLU A 199 7.27 -19.99 19.39
N GLY A 200 7.91 -21.15 19.57
CA GLY A 200 8.82 -21.38 20.69
C GLY A 200 10.16 -20.70 20.43
N LEU A 201 10.88 -20.36 21.50
CA LEU A 201 12.19 -19.72 21.43
C LEU A 201 13.25 -20.71 21.91
N VAL A 202 14.37 -20.82 21.19
CA VAL A 202 15.43 -21.79 21.54
C VAL A 202 16.00 -21.46 22.93
N GLY A 203 15.92 -22.43 23.85
CA GLY A 203 16.40 -22.27 25.23
C GLY A 203 15.41 -21.56 26.17
N PHE A 204 14.15 -21.47 25.76
CA PHE A 204 12.99 -21.07 26.55
C PHE A 204 11.85 -22.06 26.21
N ALA A 205 10.61 -21.63 26.41
CA ALA A 205 9.42 -22.42 26.16
C ALA A 205 9.40 -23.12 24.77
N THR A 206 9.30 -24.43 24.82
CA THR A 206 9.16 -25.39 23.75
C THR A 206 7.70 -25.68 23.41
N ALA A 207 7.36 -25.39 22.15
CA ALA A 207 6.07 -25.69 21.57
C ALA A 207 5.72 -27.19 21.65
N GLY A 208 4.68 -27.52 22.42
CA GLY A 208 4.22 -28.88 22.63
C GLY A 208 4.63 -29.47 23.98
N GLU A 209 5.52 -28.84 24.73
CA GLU A 209 5.93 -29.21 26.08
C GLU A 209 5.26 -28.25 27.06
N ASP A 210 5.55 -26.95 27.00
CA ASP A 210 5.07 -25.95 27.99
C ASP A 210 3.86 -25.15 27.45
N PHE A 211 3.68 -25.12 26.13
CA PHE A 211 2.47 -24.54 25.53
C PHE A 211 1.98 -25.29 24.29
N VAL A 212 0.69 -25.18 24.00
CA VAL A 212 0.11 -25.71 22.76
C VAL A 212 0.39 -24.73 21.61
N ASN A 213 1.23 -25.16 20.67
CA ASN A 213 1.55 -24.40 19.46
C ASN A 213 0.27 -23.96 18.72
N LYS A 214 0.19 -22.67 18.42
CA LYS A 214 -0.88 -22.08 17.62
C LYS A 214 -0.40 -21.83 16.20
N LYS A 215 -0.90 -22.62 15.25
CA LYS A 215 -0.79 -22.29 13.82
C LYS A 215 -1.59 -21.02 13.48
N PRO A 216 -1.24 -20.29 12.40
CA PRO A 216 -1.95 -19.08 11.97
C PRO A 216 -3.47 -19.25 11.96
N THR A 217 -4.12 -18.60 12.94
CA THR A 217 -5.55 -18.73 13.20
C THR A 217 -6.23 -17.38 12.98
N LYS A 218 -7.26 -17.34 12.12
CA LYS A 218 -7.97 -16.11 11.77
C LYS A 218 -8.79 -15.55 12.95
N VAL A 219 -8.63 -14.24 13.19
CA VAL A 219 -9.41 -13.44 14.12
C VAL A 219 -10.13 -12.37 13.32
N SER A 220 -11.46 -12.39 13.37
CA SER A 220 -12.29 -11.47 12.59
C SER A 220 -12.74 -10.27 13.43
N PHE A 221 -12.62 -9.09 12.85
CA PHE A 221 -13.06 -7.81 13.41
C PHE A 221 -14.21 -7.26 12.54
N PRO A 222 -15.47 -7.54 12.91
CA PRO A 222 -16.62 -6.88 12.29
C PRO A 222 -16.55 -5.35 12.42
N LYS A 223 -17.36 -4.64 11.62
CA LYS A 223 -17.49 -3.18 11.70
C LYS A 223 -17.69 -2.72 13.15
N GLY A 224 -16.92 -1.70 13.56
CA GLY A 224 -16.97 -1.10 14.90
C GLY A 224 -16.30 -1.90 16.02
N VAL A 225 -15.72 -3.07 15.74
CA VAL A 225 -15.01 -3.87 16.76
C VAL A 225 -13.53 -3.48 16.77
N THR A 226 -13.02 -3.12 17.95
CA THR A 226 -11.64 -2.65 18.15
C THR A 226 -10.76 -3.67 18.88
N SER A 227 -11.30 -4.68 19.55
CA SER A 227 -10.48 -5.67 20.25
C SER A 227 -11.08 -7.08 20.26
N LYS A 228 -10.19 -8.08 20.33
CA LYS A 228 -10.51 -9.50 20.49
C LYS A 228 -9.50 -10.15 21.43
N THR A 229 -10.00 -10.82 22.47
CA THR A 229 -9.16 -11.68 23.30
C THR A 229 -9.01 -13.04 22.64
N VAL A 230 -7.77 -13.49 22.50
CA VAL A 230 -7.41 -14.84 22.09
C VAL A 230 -6.67 -15.54 23.24
N TYR A 231 -6.59 -16.86 23.17
CA TYR A 231 -5.97 -17.65 24.21
C TYR A 231 -4.93 -18.60 23.63
N VAL A 232 -3.84 -18.77 24.38
CA VAL A 232 -2.85 -19.83 24.22
C VAL A 232 -3.01 -20.76 25.43
N VAL A 233 -2.91 -22.06 25.18
CA VAL A 233 -3.01 -23.06 26.25
C VAL A 233 -1.60 -23.31 26.76
N ILE A 234 -1.41 -23.08 28.06
CA ILE A 234 -0.17 -23.39 28.78
C ILE A 234 -0.36 -24.77 29.41
N LYS A 235 0.70 -25.56 29.42
CA LYS A 235 0.74 -26.89 30.00
C LYS A 235 1.55 -26.81 31.29
N GLY A 236 1.05 -27.49 32.29
CA GLY A 236 1.72 -27.56 33.58
C GLY A 236 2.34 -28.93 33.80
N ASP A 237 3.49 -28.95 34.47
CA ASP A 237 4.17 -30.14 34.96
C ASP A 237 4.96 -29.84 36.26
N GLU A 238 5.76 -30.80 36.73
CA GLU A 238 6.47 -30.74 38.03
C GLU A 238 8.00 -30.61 37.85
N ASP A 239 8.47 -30.37 36.61
CA ASP A 239 9.90 -30.22 36.34
C ASP A 239 10.33 -28.79 36.72
N PHE A 240 11.43 -28.67 37.48
CA PHE A 240 11.92 -27.35 37.87
C PHE A 240 12.56 -26.63 36.68
N GLU A 241 11.96 -25.51 36.28
CA GLU A 241 12.39 -24.68 35.17
C GLU A 241 12.56 -23.20 35.59
N ASP A 242 13.20 -22.39 34.74
CA ASP A 242 13.25 -20.93 34.94
C ASP A 242 12.00 -20.28 34.33
N ASP A 243 11.71 -19.01 34.62
CA ASP A 243 10.68 -18.25 33.88
C ASP A 243 10.97 -18.26 32.36
N GLU A 244 9.99 -18.67 31.57
CA GLU A 244 10.16 -18.92 30.13
C GLU A 244 9.29 -18.05 29.22
N TYR A 245 9.74 -17.87 27.98
CA TYR A 245 9.05 -17.03 26.98
C TYR A 245 8.78 -17.80 25.69
N PHE A 246 7.59 -17.59 25.13
CA PHE A 246 7.29 -17.90 23.73
C PHE A 246 6.85 -16.64 23.00
N GLN A 247 7.01 -16.63 21.68
CA GLN A 247 6.60 -15.50 20.83
C GLN A 247 5.12 -15.65 20.42
N ILE A 248 4.41 -14.53 20.36
CA ILE A 248 3.09 -14.43 19.74
C ILE A 248 3.14 -13.34 18.66
N ASP A 249 2.76 -13.71 17.44
CA ASP A 249 2.85 -12.83 16.27
C ASP A 249 1.53 -12.75 15.52
N LEU A 250 1.42 -11.69 14.73
CA LEU A 250 0.32 -11.46 13.80
C LEU A 250 0.78 -11.70 12.35
N SER A 251 -0.14 -12.14 11.49
CA SER A 251 0.12 -12.32 10.05
C SER A 251 -1.15 -12.11 9.22
N ASP A 252 -0.94 -11.93 7.91
CA ASP A 252 -1.98 -11.86 6.88
C ASP A 252 -3.17 -10.94 7.25
N PRO A 253 -2.91 -9.64 7.51
CA PRO A 253 -3.98 -8.70 7.78
C PRO A 253 -4.85 -8.51 6.52
N VAL A 254 -6.11 -8.16 6.76
CA VAL A 254 -7.10 -7.83 5.73
C VAL A 254 -7.77 -6.53 6.15
N ASN A 255 -7.79 -5.54 5.25
CA ASN A 255 -8.34 -4.20 5.48
C ASN A 255 -7.66 -3.49 6.66
N GLY A 256 -6.32 -3.47 6.61
CA GLY A 256 -5.41 -2.87 7.58
C GLY A 256 -3.99 -3.46 7.47
N SER A 257 -3.06 -2.92 8.24
CA SER A 257 -1.68 -3.39 8.36
C SER A 257 -1.41 -3.95 9.76
N ILE A 258 -0.24 -4.57 9.95
CA ILE A 258 0.28 -4.93 11.29
C ILE A 258 1.35 -3.90 11.64
N ASP A 259 1.38 -3.43 12.88
CA ASP A 259 2.45 -2.55 13.35
C ASP A 259 3.81 -3.27 13.21
N PRO A 260 4.76 -2.75 12.42
CA PRO A 260 6.04 -3.41 12.17
C PRO A 260 6.93 -3.50 13.43
N PHE A 261 6.57 -2.82 14.51
CA PHE A 261 7.27 -2.87 15.80
C PHE A 261 6.53 -3.71 16.85
N ASP A 262 5.43 -4.38 16.50
CA ASP A 262 4.66 -5.21 17.40
C ASP A 262 5.27 -6.61 17.56
N TYR A 263 6.30 -6.69 18.41
CA TYR A 263 6.92 -7.93 18.84
C TYR A 263 6.50 -8.24 20.27
N GLN A 264 5.74 -9.33 20.45
CA GLN A 264 5.12 -9.65 21.74
C GLN A 264 5.41 -11.06 22.19
N TYR A 265 5.38 -11.25 23.51
CA TYR A 265 5.71 -12.52 24.16
C TYR A 265 4.63 -12.95 25.14
N GLY A 266 4.52 -14.27 25.32
CA GLY A 266 3.90 -14.86 26.49
C GLY A 266 4.99 -15.26 27.49
N LEU A 267 4.88 -14.79 28.73
CA LEU A 267 5.74 -15.20 29.85
C LEU A 267 5.03 -16.27 30.67
N ILE A 268 5.60 -17.47 30.70
CA ILE A 268 5.22 -18.58 31.57
C ILE A 268 6.05 -18.44 32.85
N GLN A 269 5.38 -18.21 33.97
CA GLN A 269 6.05 -18.07 35.26
C GLN A 269 6.17 -19.43 35.93
N ASN A 270 7.38 -19.81 36.30
CA ASN A 270 7.63 -21.01 37.10
C ASN A 270 6.94 -20.86 38.47
N ASP A 271 6.26 -21.90 38.93
CA ASP A 271 5.61 -21.98 40.24
C ASP A 271 6.14 -23.06 41.21
N ASP A 272 7.25 -23.72 40.85
CA ASP A 272 7.97 -24.74 41.65
C ASP A 272 9.24 -24.25 42.40
#